data_AF-A0AAN8FU48-F1
#
_entry.id   AF-A0AAN8FU48-F1
#
_cell.length_a   1.000
_cell.length_b   1.000
_cell.length_c   1.000
_cell.angle_alpha   90.00
_cell.angle_beta   90.00
_cell.angle_gamma   90.00
#
_symmetry.space_group_name_H-M   'P 1'
#
loop_
_entity.id
_entity.type
_entity.pdbx_description
1 polymer ?
#
loop_
_entity_poly.entity_id
_entity_poly.type
_entity_poly.pdbx_seq_one_letter_code
_entity_poly.pdbx_strand_id
1 'polypeptide(L)'
;MSQRALRRNRIVAEDAPGPSEPSEASSDDPADENEVPSFNVILQQAKKFSPAHQSLATLMVNMGAITKKKFYLCFIRDVVRIHFKKNPEIVSKIACSVDELDSLVSSLLGELNPRLSELGLRLTSFVDEGTGREMVVLVSEDVLPKDISGLSGFSADELMLFLRWIPQFVEGNGQLESTWALNEATKLPNPMTLVKAQNFVDRLVSDGWISEKGDIICLEPRAIAELEPLLTAKYGCSSCILCQKIVVRKNIAIICGSCDAQIHRHCWVKYSARSEGDDISCPGRGITGCDQMFSKSDVEECFS
;
A
#
# COMPACT_ATOMS: atom_id res chain seq x y z
N MET A 1 -22.34 17.46 -27.91
CA MET A 1 -21.68 16.22 -28.34
C MET A 1 -20.18 16.50 -28.44
N SER A 2 -19.39 16.06 -27.47
CA SER A 2 -17.94 16.30 -27.44
C SER A 2 -17.22 14.98 -27.21
N GLN A 3 -16.41 14.58 -28.17
CA GLN A 3 -15.63 13.34 -28.18
C GLN A 3 -14.46 13.50 -27.19
N ARG A 4 -14.52 12.77 -26.07
CA ARG A 4 -13.39 12.63 -25.13
C ARG A 4 -12.35 11.69 -25.77
N ALA A 5 -11.16 12.24 -26.06
CA ALA A 5 -10.01 11.47 -26.51
C ALA A 5 -9.54 10.51 -25.40
N LEU A 6 -9.63 9.21 -25.67
CA LEU A 6 -9.06 8.13 -24.85
C LEU A 6 -7.53 8.19 -24.91
N ARG A 7 -6.87 8.66 -23.84
CA ARG A 7 -5.42 8.50 -23.67
C ARG A 7 -5.13 7.05 -23.26
N ARG A 8 -4.58 6.25 -24.18
CA ARG A 8 -4.04 4.91 -23.92
C ARG A 8 -2.60 5.03 -23.40
N ASN A 9 -2.33 4.51 -22.21
CA ASN A 9 -0.96 4.38 -21.70
C ASN A 9 -0.43 2.97 -21.95
N ARG A 10 0.81 2.86 -22.42
CA ARG A 10 1.54 1.59 -22.63
C ARG A 10 2.37 1.26 -21.39
N ILE A 11 2.48 -0.02 -21.04
CA ILE A 11 3.30 -0.47 -19.89
C ILE A 11 4.75 -0.58 -20.41
N VAL A 12 5.77 -0.01 -19.73
CA VAL A 12 7.16 0.02 -20.22
C VAL A 12 8.09 -0.79 -19.30
N ALA A 13 9.03 -1.55 -19.88
CA ALA A 13 10.15 -2.25 -19.22
C ALA A 13 11.45 -2.05 -20.07
N GLU A 14 12.63 -2.09 -19.43
CA GLU A 14 13.97 -1.83 -20.01
C GLU A 14 14.83 -3.11 -20.15
N ASP A 15 15.79 -3.07 -21.10
CA ASP A 15 16.45 -4.18 -21.82
C ASP A 15 17.63 -4.93 -21.15
N ALA A 16 17.90 -6.13 -21.68
CA ALA A 16 19.13 -6.95 -21.54
C ALA A 16 19.68 -7.36 -22.95
N PRO A 17 20.89 -7.95 -23.09
CA PRO A 17 21.23 -8.74 -24.28
C PRO A 17 21.77 -10.17 -24.00
N GLY A 18 21.43 -11.11 -24.92
CA GLY A 18 21.67 -12.58 -24.92
C GLY A 18 23.10 -13.05 -25.30
N PRO A 19 23.37 -14.23 -25.96
CA PRO A 19 22.50 -14.95 -26.94
C PRO A 19 22.49 -16.53 -26.95
N SER A 20 21.57 -17.04 -27.78
CA SER A 20 21.24 -18.33 -28.51
C SER A 20 22.23 -19.53 -28.60
N GLU A 21 21.91 -20.80 -28.96
CA GLU A 21 21.00 -21.49 -29.95
C GLU A 21 20.72 -23.02 -29.55
N PRO A 22 20.27 -24.00 -30.41
CA PRO A 22 18.89 -24.27 -30.86
C PRO A 22 18.38 -25.77 -30.84
N SER A 23 17.09 -25.92 -31.17
CA SER A 23 16.38 -27.03 -31.87
C SER A 23 15.83 -28.26 -31.12
N GLU A 24 14.51 -28.50 -31.23
CA GLU A 24 13.89 -29.52 -32.11
C GLU A 24 12.34 -29.36 -32.12
N ALA A 25 11.71 -29.66 -33.26
CA ALA A 25 10.32 -29.30 -33.59
C ALA A 25 9.32 -30.44 -33.31
N SER A 26 8.17 -30.09 -32.73
CA SER A 26 6.94 -30.89 -32.75
C SER A 26 5.77 -30.04 -33.27
N SER A 27 4.97 -30.65 -34.14
CA SER A 27 3.81 -30.08 -34.81
C SER A 27 2.63 -29.83 -33.86
N ASP A 28 2.49 -28.58 -33.43
CA ASP A 28 1.23 -27.92 -33.10
C ASP A 28 1.21 -26.64 -33.96
N ASP A 29 0.07 -26.21 -34.47
CA ASP A 29 -0.05 -24.85 -35.05
C ASP A 29 0.55 -23.87 -34.03
N PRO A 30 1.63 -23.12 -34.34
CA PRO A 30 2.26 -22.29 -33.34
C PRO A 30 1.30 -21.15 -33.09
N ALA A 31 0.55 -21.24 -31.98
CA ALA A 31 -0.10 -20.07 -31.40
C ALA A 31 0.97 -18.99 -31.34
N ASP A 32 0.78 -17.91 -32.10
CA ASP A 32 1.78 -16.85 -32.23
C ASP A 32 2.20 -16.42 -30.82
N GLU A 33 3.43 -16.79 -30.43
CA GLU A 33 3.96 -16.54 -29.08
C GLU A 33 3.96 -15.03 -28.75
N ASN A 34 3.80 -14.18 -29.77
CA ASN A 34 3.74 -12.73 -29.68
C ASN A 34 2.34 -12.13 -29.75
N GLU A 35 1.28 -12.91 -29.97
CA GLU A 35 -0.08 -12.39 -30.02
C GLU A 35 -0.46 -11.86 -28.62
N VAL A 36 -0.81 -10.57 -28.55
CA VAL A 36 -1.07 -9.89 -27.27
C VAL A 36 -2.50 -10.19 -26.81
N PRO A 37 -2.71 -10.81 -25.64
CA PRO A 37 -4.06 -11.05 -25.13
C PRO A 37 -4.76 -9.73 -24.80
N SER A 38 -6.06 -9.66 -25.08
CA SER A 38 -6.86 -8.50 -24.66
C SER A 38 -6.96 -8.43 -23.14
N PHE A 39 -7.07 -7.22 -22.58
CA PHE A 39 -7.19 -7.05 -21.14
C PHE A 39 -8.47 -7.70 -20.57
N ASN A 40 -9.56 -7.72 -21.34
CA ASN A 40 -10.79 -8.41 -20.94
C ASN A 40 -10.55 -9.90 -20.66
N VAL A 41 -9.72 -10.56 -21.47
CA VAL A 41 -9.36 -11.97 -21.27
C VAL A 41 -8.58 -12.15 -19.97
N ILE A 42 -7.66 -11.24 -19.65
CA ILE A 42 -6.92 -11.22 -18.36
C ILE A 42 -7.89 -11.02 -17.19
N LEU A 43 -8.85 -10.10 -17.31
CA LEU A 43 -9.82 -9.82 -16.26
C LEU A 43 -10.72 -11.03 -15.97
N GLN A 44 -11.08 -11.82 -16.98
CA GLN A 44 -11.82 -13.08 -16.74
C GLN A 44 -10.99 -14.09 -15.94
N GLN A 45 -9.66 -14.13 -16.13
CA GLN A 45 -8.79 -15.03 -15.35
C GLN A 45 -8.73 -14.64 -13.87
N ALA A 46 -9.01 -13.38 -13.50
CA ALA A 46 -9.04 -12.92 -12.11
C ALA A 46 -10.31 -13.34 -11.34
N LYS A 47 -11.34 -13.86 -12.02
CA LYS A 47 -12.62 -14.24 -11.39
C LYS A 47 -12.64 -15.67 -10.85
N LYS A 48 -11.57 -16.42 -11.04
CA LYS A 48 -11.46 -17.80 -10.59
C LYS A 48 -10.06 -18.06 -10.06
N PHE A 49 -10.00 -18.56 -8.83
CA PHE A 49 -8.73 -18.93 -8.21
C PHE A 49 -7.90 -19.84 -9.11
N SER A 50 -6.60 -19.55 -9.21
CA SER A 50 -5.68 -20.20 -10.13
C SER A 50 -4.24 -20.08 -9.61
N PRO A 51 -3.25 -20.78 -10.21
CA PRO A 51 -1.85 -20.67 -9.78
C PRO A 51 -1.30 -19.23 -9.77
N ALA A 52 -1.83 -18.34 -10.63
CA ALA A 52 -1.48 -16.92 -10.60
C ALA A 52 -1.95 -16.22 -9.32
N HIS A 53 -3.12 -16.58 -8.79
CA HIS A 53 -3.60 -16.08 -7.49
C HIS A 53 -2.73 -16.60 -6.35
N GLN A 54 -2.37 -17.88 -6.40
CA GLN A 54 -1.50 -18.49 -5.38
C GLN A 54 -0.13 -17.81 -5.35
N SER A 55 0.48 -17.58 -6.52
CA SER A 55 1.78 -16.89 -6.61
C SER A 55 1.68 -15.46 -6.06
N LEU A 56 0.61 -14.73 -6.40
CA LEU A 56 0.37 -13.39 -5.88
C LEU A 56 0.15 -13.39 -4.35
N ALA A 57 -0.59 -14.36 -3.82
CA ALA A 57 -0.81 -14.50 -2.37
C ALA A 57 0.52 -14.79 -1.64
N THR A 58 1.34 -15.71 -2.16
CA THR A 58 2.68 -15.98 -1.62
C THR A 58 3.57 -14.74 -1.63
N LEU A 59 3.54 -13.96 -2.72
CA LEU A 59 4.24 -12.68 -2.78
C LEU A 59 3.76 -11.72 -1.70
N MET A 60 2.45 -11.61 -1.47
CA MET A 60 1.89 -10.74 -0.44
C MET A 60 2.26 -11.18 0.97
N VAL A 61 2.27 -12.48 1.27
CA VAL A 61 2.71 -13.00 2.57
C VAL A 61 4.18 -12.68 2.82
N ASN A 62 5.03 -12.79 1.80
CA ASN A 62 6.47 -12.52 1.94
C ASN A 62 6.80 -11.03 2.03
N MET A 63 6.07 -10.17 1.30
CA MET A 63 6.38 -8.73 1.22
C MET A 63 5.58 -7.88 2.22
N GLY A 64 4.41 -8.33 2.66
CA GLY A 64 3.48 -7.58 3.51
C GLY A 64 2.76 -6.42 2.80
N ALA A 65 3.48 -5.60 2.04
CA ALA A 65 2.92 -4.49 1.27
C ALA A 65 3.65 -4.30 -0.06
N ILE A 66 2.89 -4.02 -1.13
CA ILE A 66 3.45 -3.65 -2.44
C ILE A 66 2.60 -2.56 -3.10
N THR A 67 3.18 -1.85 -4.07
CA THR A 67 2.40 -0.88 -4.87
C THR A 67 1.29 -1.59 -5.64
N LYS A 68 0.15 -0.92 -5.81
CA LYS A 68 -0.98 -1.40 -6.64
C LYS A 68 -0.52 -1.79 -8.04
N LYS A 69 0.43 -1.02 -8.61
CA LYS A 69 1.08 -1.32 -9.89
C LYS A 69 1.81 -2.67 -9.86
N LYS A 70 2.66 -2.91 -8.87
CA LYS A 70 3.37 -4.19 -8.72
C LYS A 70 2.37 -5.34 -8.53
N PHE A 71 1.32 -5.13 -7.73
CA PHE A 71 0.28 -6.12 -7.45
C PHE A 71 -0.39 -6.64 -8.72
N TYR A 72 -0.97 -5.75 -9.55
CA TYR A 72 -1.61 -6.21 -10.78
C TYR A 72 -0.60 -6.70 -11.82
N LEU A 73 0.60 -6.10 -11.93
CA LEU A 73 1.59 -6.54 -12.92
C LEU A 73 2.11 -7.96 -12.64
N CYS A 74 2.30 -8.32 -11.37
CA CYS A 74 2.65 -9.69 -10.98
C CYS A 74 1.58 -10.67 -11.45
N PHE A 75 0.30 -10.40 -11.16
CA PHE A 75 -0.79 -11.25 -11.62
C PHE A 75 -0.85 -11.39 -13.14
N ILE A 76 -0.80 -10.27 -13.87
CA ILE A 76 -0.88 -10.26 -15.34
C ILE A 76 0.27 -11.07 -15.93
N ARG A 77 1.49 -10.92 -15.39
CA ARG A 77 2.67 -11.66 -15.82
C ARG A 77 2.51 -13.16 -15.60
N ASP A 78 1.99 -13.55 -14.43
CA ASP A 78 1.76 -14.96 -14.11
C ASP A 78 0.65 -15.55 -15.00
N VAL A 79 -0.39 -14.79 -15.31
CA VAL A 79 -1.42 -15.24 -16.25
C VAL A 79 -0.85 -15.43 -17.66
N VAL A 80 -0.09 -14.47 -18.16
CA VAL A 80 0.57 -14.56 -19.47
C VAL A 80 1.49 -15.78 -19.56
N ARG A 81 2.30 -15.99 -18.52
CA ARG A 81 3.26 -17.10 -18.48
C ARG A 81 2.60 -18.46 -18.26
N ILE A 82 1.67 -18.58 -17.31
CA ILE A 82 1.11 -19.85 -16.87
C ILE A 82 -0.07 -20.27 -17.73
N HIS A 83 -1.02 -19.36 -17.98
CA HIS A 83 -2.25 -19.67 -18.69
C HIS A 83 -2.11 -19.56 -20.20
N PHE A 84 -1.42 -18.53 -20.70
CA PHE A 84 -1.24 -18.35 -22.14
C PHE A 84 0.06 -18.95 -22.67
N LYS A 85 0.99 -19.36 -21.79
CA LYS A 85 2.32 -19.87 -22.17
C LYS A 85 3.06 -18.92 -23.12
N LYS A 86 2.85 -17.61 -22.97
CA LYS A 86 3.46 -16.56 -23.80
C LYS A 86 4.60 -15.86 -23.08
N ASN A 87 5.42 -15.15 -23.85
CA ASN A 87 6.55 -14.38 -23.32
C ASN A 87 6.07 -13.25 -22.38
N PRO A 88 6.54 -13.17 -21.11
CA PRO A 88 6.24 -12.08 -20.18
C PRO A 88 6.42 -10.66 -20.73
N GLU A 89 7.31 -10.44 -21.69
CA GLU A 89 7.57 -9.13 -22.28
C GLU A 89 6.35 -8.54 -23.01
N ILE A 90 5.38 -9.37 -23.41
CA ILE A 90 4.15 -8.87 -24.05
C ILE A 90 3.25 -8.09 -23.09
N VAL A 91 3.44 -8.22 -21.76
CA VAL A 91 2.68 -7.46 -20.75
C VAL A 91 2.78 -5.95 -21.01
N SER A 92 3.93 -5.48 -21.50
CA SER A 92 4.17 -4.09 -21.92
C SER A 92 3.19 -3.60 -23.00
N LYS A 93 2.70 -4.53 -23.84
CA LYS A 93 1.87 -4.25 -25.01
C LYS A 93 0.37 -4.36 -24.73
N ILE A 94 -0.04 -4.86 -23.56
CA ILE A 94 -1.45 -4.99 -23.19
C ILE A 94 -2.03 -3.60 -22.91
N ALA A 95 -2.98 -3.17 -23.75
CA ALA A 95 -3.69 -1.91 -23.58
C ALA A 95 -4.80 -2.05 -22.54
N CYS A 96 -4.83 -1.15 -21.56
CA CYS A 96 -5.88 -1.04 -20.54
C CYS A 96 -6.03 0.41 -20.05
N SER A 97 -7.21 0.70 -19.50
CA SER A 97 -7.56 1.93 -18.81
C SER A 97 -7.33 1.82 -17.30
N VAL A 98 -7.35 2.94 -16.60
CA VAL A 98 -7.24 2.97 -15.13
C VAL A 98 -8.43 2.23 -14.48
N ASP A 99 -9.65 2.45 -14.97
CA ASP A 99 -10.86 1.80 -14.44
C ASP A 99 -10.83 0.27 -14.60
N GLU A 100 -10.25 -0.21 -15.70
CA GLU A 100 -10.04 -1.64 -15.95
C GLU A 100 -9.02 -2.25 -14.97
N LEU A 101 -7.93 -1.53 -14.67
CA LEU A 101 -6.95 -1.96 -13.66
C LEU A 101 -7.56 -1.95 -12.26
N ASP A 102 -8.40 -0.97 -11.94
CA ASP A 102 -9.11 -0.91 -10.66
C ASP A 102 -10.08 -2.08 -10.51
N SER A 103 -10.83 -2.39 -11.58
CA SER A 103 -11.71 -3.56 -11.65
C SER A 103 -10.95 -4.87 -11.47
N LEU A 104 -9.73 -4.97 -12.03
CA LEU A 104 -8.86 -6.12 -11.85
C LEU A 104 -8.43 -6.26 -10.38
N VAL A 105 -7.95 -5.19 -9.76
CA VAL A 105 -7.55 -5.21 -8.34
C VAL A 105 -8.72 -5.59 -7.45
N SER A 106 -9.91 -5.00 -7.65
CA SER A 106 -11.12 -5.38 -6.91
C SER A 106 -11.49 -6.86 -7.08
N SER A 107 -11.37 -7.40 -8.30
CA SER A 107 -11.64 -8.82 -8.56
C SER A 107 -10.64 -9.73 -7.82
N LEU A 108 -9.35 -9.37 -7.86
CA LEU A 108 -8.31 -10.12 -7.16
C LEU A 108 -8.50 -10.10 -5.63
N LEU A 109 -8.82 -8.94 -5.05
CA LEU A 109 -9.13 -8.84 -3.62
C LEU A 109 -10.37 -9.69 -3.27
N GLY A 110 -11.41 -9.66 -4.10
CA GLY A 110 -12.62 -10.46 -3.91
C GLY A 110 -12.37 -11.97 -3.94
N GLU A 111 -11.42 -12.44 -4.75
CA GLU A 111 -11.09 -13.87 -4.84
C GLU A 111 -10.09 -14.31 -3.77
N LEU A 112 -9.11 -13.47 -3.43
CA LEU A 112 -8.04 -13.78 -2.48
C LEU A 112 -8.50 -13.68 -1.02
N ASN A 113 -9.24 -12.63 -0.66
CA ASN A 113 -9.58 -12.36 0.74
C ASN A 113 -10.36 -13.51 1.41
N PRO A 114 -11.38 -14.14 0.80
CA PRO A 114 -12.08 -15.25 1.44
C PRO A 114 -11.16 -16.40 1.90
N ARG A 115 -10.07 -16.66 1.16
CA ARG A 115 -9.08 -17.69 1.51
C ARG A 115 -8.05 -17.22 2.52
N LEU A 116 -7.65 -15.95 2.44
CA LEU A 116 -6.74 -15.37 3.41
C LEU A 116 -7.40 -15.22 4.79
N SER A 117 -8.72 -14.95 4.83
CA SER A 117 -9.48 -14.85 6.07
C SER A 117 -9.49 -16.19 6.83
N GLU A 118 -9.41 -17.34 6.14
CA GLU A 118 -9.22 -18.66 6.79
C GLU A 118 -7.91 -18.75 7.60
N LEU A 119 -6.94 -17.88 7.29
CA LEU A 119 -5.66 -17.75 7.97
C LEU A 119 -5.60 -16.53 8.90
N GLY A 120 -6.72 -15.84 9.11
CA GLY A 120 -6.76 -14.59 9.89
C GLY A 120 -6.07 -13.40 9.20
N LEU A 121 -5.94 -13.44 7.87
CA LEU A 121 -5.27 -12.42 7.06
C LEU A 121 -6.23 -11.80 6.05
N ARG A 122 -5.96 -10.55 5.65
CA ARG A 122 -6.76 -9.84 4.64
C ARG A 122 -5.91 -8.89 3.83
N LEU A 123 -6.17 -8.81 2.53
CA LEU A 123 -5.63 -7.76 1.67
C LEU A 123 -6.56 -6.56 1.65
N THR A 124 -5.97 -5.37 1.79
CA THR A 124 -6.67 -4.10 1.68
C THR A 124 -5.88 -3.12 0.82
N SER A 125 -6.60 -2.24 0.13
CA SER A 125 -6.00 -1.07 -0.51
C SER A 125 -5.65 -0.03 0.56
N PHE A 126 -4.49 0.59 0.41
CA PHE A 126 -3.99 1.66 1.28
C PHE A 126 -3.25 2.71 0.44
N VAL A 127 -3.15 3.95 0.91
CA VAL A 127 -2.38 5.00 0.22
C VAL A 127 -1.30 5.49 1.17
N ASP A 128 -0.03 5.41 0.75
CA ASP A 128 1.08 5.95 1.53
C ASP A 128 0.89 7.46 1.71
N GLU A 129 0.80 7.92 2.96
CA GLU A 129 0.57 9.32 3.30
C GLU A 129 1.69 10.25 2.79
N GLY A 130 2.94 9.76 2.75
CA GLY A 130 4.10 10.54 2.33
C GLY A 130 4.23 10.62 0.81
N THR A 131 4.06 9.49 0.12
CA THR A 131 4.28 9.43 -1.34
C THR A 131 3.02 9.56 -2.18
N GLY A 132 1.84 9.40 -1.58
CA GLY A 132 0.55 9.36 -2.28
C GLY A 132 0.37 8.11 -3.17
N ARG A 133 1.27 7.13 -3.09
CA ARG A 133 1.20 5.92 -3.92
C ARG A 133 0.15 4.96 -3.39
N GLU A 134 -0.65 4.42 -4.30
CA GLU A 134 -1.62 3.37 -3.99
C GLU A 134 -0.91 2.04 -3.78
N MET A 135 -1.24 1.37 -2.68
CA MET A 135 -0.63 0.16 -2.17
C MET A 135 -1.70 -0.91 -1.97
N VAL A 136 -1.30 -2.17 -2.05
CA VAL A 136 -2.04 -3.30 -1.51
C VAL A 136 -1.25 -3.85 -0.34
N VAL A 137 -1.91 -3.98 0.80
CA VAL A 137 -1.32 -4.32 2.08
C VAL A 137 -2.02 -5.54 2.65
N LEU A 138 -1.23 -6.48 3.14
CA LEU A 138 -1.67 -7.62 3.93
C LEU A 138 -1.75 -7.19 5.40
N VAL A 139 -2.92 -7.34 6.00
CA VAL A 139 -3.18 -7.05 7.41
C VAL A 139 -3.78 -8.28 8.09
N SER A 140 -3.63 -8.37 9.40
CA SER A 140 -4.33 -9.35 10.21
C SER A 140 -5.80 -8.93 10.46
N GLU A 141 -6.72 -9.88 10.48
CA GLU A 141 -8.14 -9.62 10.77
C GLU A 141 -8.41 -9.45 12.28
N ASP A 142 -7.61 -10.08 13.15
CA ASP A 142 -7.79 -10.11 14.61
C ASP A 142 -6.80 -9.20 15.37
N VAL A 143 -6.66 -7.93 14.96
CA VAL A 143 -5.84 -6.97 15.71
C VAL A 143 -6.61 -6.47 16.93
N LEU A 144 -6.73 -7.33 17.96
CA LEU A 144 -6.85 -6.87 19.33
C LEU A 144 -5.44 -6.62 19.89
N PRO A 145 -5.24 -5.64 20.79
CA PRO A 145 -3.93 -5.35 21.40
C PRO A 145 -3.28 -6.54 22.12
N LYS A 146 -4.05 -7.61 22.38
CA LYS A 146 -3.58 -8.83 23.06
C LYS A 146 -2.95 -9.86 22.11
N ASP A 147 -3.13 -9.73 20.79
CA ASP A 147 -2.85 -10.80 19.83
C ASP A 147 -1.79 -10.47 18.77
N ILE A 148 -1.17 -9.27 18.82
CA ILE A 148 -0.04 -8.92 17.93
C ILE A 148 1.11 -9.94 18.06
N SER A 149 1.23 -10.63 19.20
CA SER A 149 2.23 -11.68 19.42
C SER A 149 2.00 -12.95 18.60
N GLY A 150 0.75 -13.25 18.22
CA GLY A 150 0.42 -14.51 17.53
C GLY A 150 0.74 -14.48 16.03
N LEU A 151 0.71 -13.31 15.41
CA LEU A 151 0.73 -13.15 13.95
C LEU A 151 2.03 -12.53 13.40
N SER A 152 2.75 -11.78 14.23
CA SER A 152 4.00 -11.11 13.82
C SER A 152 5.24 -12.01 13.86
N GLY A 153 5.17 -13.17 14.53
CA GLY A 153 6.36 -13.98 14.84
C GLY A 153 7.31 -13.31 15.84
N PHE A 154 6.87 -12.22 16.49
CA PHE A 154 7.68 -11.49 17.45
C PHE A 154 7.62 -12.14 18.83
N SER A 155 8.75 -12.13 19.55
CA SER A 155 8.79 -12.48 20.96
C SER A 155 8.02 -11.46 21.81
N ALA A 156 7.66 -11.85 23.04
CA ALA A 156 6.95 -10.96 23.96
C ALA A 156 7.73 -9.66 24.24
N ASP A 157 9.06 -9.75 24.36
CA ASP A 157 9.92 -8.58 24.62
C ASP A 157 9.99 -7.64 23.41
N GLU A 158 10.10 -8.19 22.19
CA GLU A 158 10.06 -7.42 20.95
C GLU A 158 8.71 -6.71 20.76
N LEU A 159 7.61 -7.39 21.05
CA LEU A 159 6.29 -6.78 21.00
C LEU A 159 6.15 -5.67 22.04
N MET A 160 6.60 -5.89 23.28
CA MET A 160 6.60 -4.86 24.31
C MET A 160 7.42 -3.64 23.90
N LEU A 161 8.60 -3.85 23.27
CA LEU A 161 9.43 -2.78 22.75
C LEU A 161 8.70 -1.97 21.68
N PHE A 162 8.13 -2.65 20.68
CA PHE A 162 7.38 -1.99 19.61
C PHE A 162 6.16 -1.21 20.15
N LEU A 163 5.44 -1.79 21.12
CA LEU A 163 4.32 -1.11 21.78
C LEU A 163 4.75 0.13 22.58
N ARG A 164 5.98 0.17 23.12
CA ARG A 164 6.55 1.39 23.74
C ARG A 164 6.88 2.48 22.73
N TRP A 165 7.16 2.11 21.48
CA TRP A 165 7.42 3.08 20.41
C TRP A 165 6.14 3.73 19.88
N ILE A 166 5.00 3.04 19.90
CA ILE A 166 3.74 3.54 19.33
C ILE A 166 3.35 4.95 19.82
N PRO A 167 3.35 5.27 21.12
CA PRO A 167 3.06 6.64 21.57
C PRO A 167 4.01 7.68 20.95
N GLN A 168 5.31 7.36 20.87
CA GLN A 168 6.30 8.26 20.26
C GLN A 168 6.09 8.40 18.76
N PHE A 169 5.72 7.34 18.04
CA PHE A 169 5.34 7.47 16.64
C PHE A 169 4.12 8.38 16.48
N VAL A 170 3.10 8.28 17.34
CA VAL A 170 1.91 9.14 17.26
C VAL A 170 2.28 10.60 17.53
N GLU A 171 3.08 10.88 18.55
CA GLU A 171 3.56 12.23 18.89
C GLU A 171 4.49 12.80 17.80
N GLY A 172 5.33 11.95 17.21
CA GLY A 172 6.31 12.28 16.18
C GLY A 172 5.79 12.20 14.76
N ASN A 173 4.48 12.22 14.51
CA ASN A 173 3.88 12.17 13.17
C ASN A 173 4.33 10.97 12.33
N GLY A 174 4.34 9.79 12.93
CA GLY A 174 4.80 8.54 12.35
C GLY A 174 6.32 8.37 12.33
N GLN A 175 7.07 9.20 13.07
CA GLN A 175 8.53 9.17 13.15
C GLN A 175 9.03 9.12 14.59
N LEU A 176 10.22 8.56 14.80
CA LEU A 176 10.95 8.63 16.08
C LEU A 176 12.46 8.54 15.87
N GLU A 177 13.24 8.90 16.88
CA GLU A 177 14.70 8.82 16.86
C GLU A 177 15.19 7.38 17.11
N SER A 178 16.08 6.89 16.25
CA SER A 178 16.63 5.53 16.28
C SER A 178 17.41 5.25 17.57
N THR A 179 18.20 6.22 18.04
CA THR A 179 18.98 6.07 19.28
C THR A 179 18.06 5.92 20.50
N TRP A 180 16.98 6.70 20.54
CA TRP A 180 15.96 6.60 21.58
C TRP A 180 15.28 5.23 21.53
N ALA A 181 14.85 4.78 20.35
CA ALA A 181 14.18 3.49 20.17
C ALA A 181 15.04 2.31 20.65
N LEU A 182 16.34 2.31 20.33
CA LEU A 182 17.27 1.27 20.78
C LEU A 182 17.47 1.31 22.30
N ASN A 183 17.59 2.50 22.89
CA ASN A 183 17.76 2.66 24.33
C ASN A 183 16.51 2.28 25.14
N GLU A 184 15.32 2.31 24.54
CA GLU A 184 14.11 1.80 25.22
C GLU A 184 14.17 0.28 25.48
N ALA A 185 14.94 -0.45 24.68
CA ALA A 185 15.09 -1.89 24.83
C ALA A 185 15.77 -2.27 26.15
N THR A 186 16.65 -1.42 26.68
CA THR A 186 17.33 -1.64 27.96
C THR A 186 16.45 -1.30 29.16
N LYS A 187 15.29 -0.66 28.93
CA LYS A 187 14.34 -0.22 29.96
C LYS A 187 13.13 -1.16 30.08
N LEU A 188 13.10 -2.27 29.34
CA LEU A 188 12.06 -3.28 29.42
C LEU A 188 12.13 -4.03 30.77
N PRO A 189 11.02 -4.62 31.25
CA PRO A 189 11.05 -5.48 32.44
C PRO A 189 12.06 -6.63 32.32
N ASN A 190 12.22 -7.17 31.11
CA ASN A 190 13.31 -8.03 30.72
C ASN A 190 14.20 -7.30 29.69
N PRO A 191 15.29 -6.63 30.13
CA PRO A 191 16.11 -5.81 29.25
C PRO A 191 16.70 -6.60 28.08
N MET A 192 16.55 -6.06 26.87
CA MET A 192 17.24 -6.56 25.68
C MET A 192 18.62 -5.90 25.55
N THR A 193 19.58 -6.63 24.98
CA THR A 193 20.85 -6.01 24.56
C THR A 193 20.61 -5.11 23.35
N LEU A 194 21.44 -4.07 23.19
CA LEU A 194 21.35 -3.18 22.02
C LEU A 194 21.49 -3.94 20.70
N VAL A 195 22.31 -5.00 20.67
CA VAL A 195 22.44 -5.88 19.50
C VAL A 195 21.13 -6.60 19.18
N LYS A 196 20.42 -7.12 20.20
CA LYS A 196 19.11 -7.74 19.99
C LYS A 196 18.06 -6.73 19.53
N ALA A 197 18.10 -5.51 20.08
CA ALA A 197 17.21 -4.44 19.66
C ALA A 197 17.46 -4.03 18.20
N GLN A 198 18.72 -3.89 17.78
CA GLN A 198 19.07 -3.60 16.39
C GLN A 198 18.61 -4.72 15.46
N ASN A 199 18.85 -5.99 15.79
CA ASN A 199 18.37 -7.11 14.99
C ASN A 199 16.83 -7.09 14.82
N PHE A 200 16.10 -6.63 15.84
CA PHE A 200 14.66 -6.47 15.76
C PHE A 200 14.26 -5.31 14.83
N VAL A 201 14.95 -4.17 14.90
CA VAL A 201 14.79 -3.05 13.95
C VAL A 201 15.03 -3.53 12.51
N ASP A 202 16.14 -4.23 12.26
CA ASP A 202 16.48 -4.74 10.93
C ASP A 202 15.39 -5.68 10.39
N ARG A 203 14.81 -6.52 11.26
CA ARG A 203 13.68 -7.38 10.89
C ARG A 203 12.43 -6.57 10.55
N LEU A 204 12.08 -5.57 11.36
CA LEU A 204 10.94 -4.68 11.07
C LEU A 204 11.11 -3.92 9.75
N VAL A 205 12.34 -3.53 9.40
CA VAL A 205 12.66 -2.93 8.09
C VAL A 205 12.46 -3.94 6.97
N SER A 206 13.02 -5.14 7.11
CA SER A 206 12.88 -6.22 6.11
C SER A 206 11.41 -6.59 5.87
N ASP A 207 10.61 -6.64 6.94
CA ASP A 207 9.20 -7.00 6.89
C ASP A 207 8.29 -5.82 6.48
N GLY A 208 8.86 -4.64 6.24
CA GLY A 208 8.15 -3.45 5.76
C GLY A 208 7.23 -2.80 6.81
N TRP A 209 7.50 -3.01 8.10
CA TRP A 209 6.81 -2.32 9.19
C TRP A 209 7.33 -0.90 9.39
N ILE A 210 8.64 -0.71 9.24
CA ILE A 210 9.30 0.58 9.41
C ILE A 210 10.33 0.80 8.29
N SER A 211 10.77 2.03 8.12
CA SER A 211 11.97 2.37 7.37
C SER A 211 12.91 3.20 8.23
N GLU A 212 14.22 3.04 8.01
CA GLU A 212 15.26 3.83 8.66
C GLU A 212 15.85 4.81 7.64
N LYS A 213 15.85 6.10 7.99
CA LYS A 213 16.39 7.18 7.16
C LYS A 213 17.33 8.02 8.02
N GLY A 214 18.62 7.67 7.99
CA GLY A 214 19.61 8.28 8.87
C GLY A 214 19.35 7.87 10.31
N ASP A 215 19.10 8.84 11.18
CA ASP A 215 18.79 8.64 12.60
C ASP A 215 17.28 8.56 12.90
N ILE A 216 16.42 8.58 11.89
CA ILE A 216 14.96 8.54 12.05
C ILE A 216 14.37 7.21 11.59
N ILE A 217 13.54 6.62 12.44
CA ILE A 217 12.66 5.49 12.10
C ILE A 217 11.29 6.04 11.73
N CYS A 218 10.73 5.58 10.61
CA CYS A 218 9.40 5.96 10.12
C CYS A 218 8.49 4.74 10.07
N LEU A 219 7.22 4.89 10.47
CA LEU A 219 6.19 3.88 10.19
C LEU A 219 5.91 3.79 8.69
N GLU A 220 5.90 2.56 8.18
CA GLU A 220 5.58 2.26 6.78
C GLU A 220 4.07 1.98 6.60
N PRO A 221 3.56 2.02 5.36
CA PRO A 221 2.14 1.80 5.06
C PRO A 221 1.55 0.50 5.64
N ARG A 222 2.35 -0.57 5.71
CA ARG A 222 1.94 -1.84 6.32
C ARG A 222 1.57 -1.65 7.79
N ALA A 223 2.49 -1.08 8.57
CA ALA A 223 2.30 -0.87 9.99
C ALA A 223 1.12 0.07 10.27
N ILE A 224 0.95 1.14 9.48
CA ILE A 224 -0.18 2.06 9.66
C ILE A 224 -1.51 1.35 9.41
N ALA A 225 -1.61 0.57 8.33
CA ALA A 225 -2.83 -0.16 8.00
C ALA A 225 -3.15 -1.25 9.04
N GLU A 226 -2.14 -1.95 9.55
CA GLU A 226 -2.30 -3.04 10.51
C GLU A 226 -2.63 -2.50 11.91
N LEU A 227 -2.04 -1.36 12.30
CA LEU A 227 -2.26 -0.74 13.60
C LEU A 227 -3.43 0.26 13.62
N GLU A 228 -4.11 0.50 12.49
CA GLU A 228 -5.25 1.45 12.38
C GLU A 228 -6.26 1.29 13.54
N PRO A 229 -6.72 0.08 13.94
CA PRO A 229 -7.62 -0.09 15.07
C PRO A 229 -7.02 0.38 16.41
N LEU A 230 -5.76 0.05 16.68
CA LEU A 230 -5.04 0.44 17.90
C LEU A 230 -4.82 1.95 17.96
N LEU A 231 -4.32 2.53 16.88
CA LEU A 231 -4.00 3.95 16.77
C LEU A 231 -5.25 4.82 16.93
N THR A 232 -6.37 4.38 16.37
CA THR A 232 -7.65 5.08 16.50
C THR A 232 -8.21 4.94 17.91
N ALA A 233 -8.36 3.70 18.41
CA ALA A 233 -9.06 3.43 19.66
C ALA A 233 -8.30 3.85 20.93
N LYS A 234 -6.96 3.67 20.93
CA LYS A 234 -6.13 3.93 22.12
C LYS A 234 -5.47 5.31 22.09
N TYR A 235 -5.06 5.77 20.90
CA TYR A 235 -4.26 6.99 20.76
C TYR A 235 -5.04 8.15 20.14
N GLY A 236 -6.31 7.96 19.79
CA GLY A 236 -7.18 9.03 19.29
C GLY A 236 -6.70 9.64 17.97
N CYS A 237 -5.98 8.88 17.15
CA CYS A 237 -5.58 9.35 15.82
C CYS A 237 -6.83 9.61 14.98
N SER A 238 -6.92 10.80 14.39
CA SER A 238 -8.08 11.22 13.61
C SER A 238 -8.10 10.55 12.24
N SER A 239 -9.30 10.41 11.66
CA SER A 239 -9.45 9.96 10.28
C SER A 239 -9.56 11.12 9.32
N CYS A 240 -9.02 10.92 8.12
CA CYS A 240 -9.17 11.84 7.01
C CYS A 240 -10.64 11.94 6.63
N ILE A 241 -11.19 13.16 6.58
CA ILE A 241 -12.62 13.37 6.33
C ILE A 241 -13.07 12.93 4.93
N LEU A 242 -12.14 12.81 3.97
CA LEU A 242 -12.44 12.42 2.60
C LEU A 242 -12.42 10.91 2.36
N CYS A 243 -11.41 10.20 2.90
CA CYS A 243 -11.25 8.76 2.66
C CYS A 243 -11.58 7.88 3.88
N GLN A 244 -11.84 8.49 5.04
CA GLN A 244 -12.13 7.83 6.32
C GLN A 244 -11.01 6.93 6.84
N LYS A 245 -9.81 7.02 6.26
CA LYS A 245 -8.60 6.34 6.75
C LYS A 245 -7.87 7.20 7.77
N ILE A 246 -7.25 6.54 8.73
CA ILE A 246 -6.41 7.18 9.75
C ILE A 246 -5.38 8.15 9.16
N VAL A 247 -5.12 9.27 9.86
CA VAL A 247 -4.06 10.25 9.58
C VAL A 247 -2.99 10.11 10.65
N VAL A 248 -1.83 9.56 10.29
CA VAL A 248 -0.70 9.41 11.22
C VAL A 248 0.30 10.57 11.07
N ARG A 249 0.61 10.98 9.84
CA ARG A 249 1.59 12.01 9.52
C ARG A 249 0.93 13.39 9.44
N LYS A 250 0.58 13.98 10.60
CA LYS A 250 -0.15 15.26 10.65
C LYS A 250 0.61 16.43 10.05
N ASN A 251 1.95 16.39 10.10
CA ASN A 251 2.82 17.41 9.52
C ASN A 251 2.70 17.57 8.00
N ILE A 252 2.18 16.55 7.30
CA ILE A 252 1.94 16.59 5.85
C ILE A 252 0.44 16.51 5.50
N ALA A 253 -0.43 16.58 6.50
CA ALA A 253 -1.87 16.63 6.32
C ALA A 253 -2.34 18.09 6.28
N ILE A 254 -3.45 18.34 5.58
CA ILE A 254 -4.15 19.62 5.64
C ILE A 254 -5.05 19.56 6.87
N ILE A 255 -4.88 20.50 7.79
CA ILE A 255 -5.68 20.60 9.01
C ILE A 255 -6.48 21.90 8.95
N CYS A 256 -7.80 21.78 9.07
CA CYS A 256 -8.68 22.94 9.13
C CYS A 256 -8.50 23.68 10.47
N GLY A 257 -8.05 24.93 10.44
CA GLY A 257 -7.89 25.74 11.65
C GLY A 257 -9.22 26.05 12.39
N SER A 258 -10.37 25.87 11.75
CA SER A 258 -11.68 26.18 12.35
C SER A 258 -12.39 24.97 12.96
N CYS A 259 -12.25 23.79 12.36
CA CYS A 259 -12.99 22.58 12.79
C CYS A 259 -12.10 21.35 13.01
N ASP A 260 -10.78 21.51 12.93
CA ASP A 260 -9.76 20.45 13.10
C ASP A 260 -9.95 19.25 12.16
N ALA A 261 -10.68 19.43 11.06
CA ALA A 261 -10.82 18.40 10.04
C ALA A 261 -9.47 18.14 9.39
N GLN A 262 -9.03 16.87 9.41
CA GLN A 262 -7.78 16.44 8.81
C GLN A 262 -8.04 15.84 7.43
N ILE A 263 -7.17 16.17 6.48
CA ILE A 263 -7.24 15.71 5.09
C ILE A 263 -5.85 15.28 4.66
N HIS A 264 -5.68 14.04 4.21
CA HIS A 264 -4.40 13.63 3.61
C HIS A 264 -4.09 14.49 2.38
N ARG A 265 -2.81 14.83 2.17
CA ARG A 265 -2.35 15.58 0.99
C ARG A 265 -2.87 14.99 -0.33
N HIS A 266 -2.77 13.67 -0.50
CA HIS A 266 -3.23 13.00 -1.72
C HIS A 266 -4.76 13.07 -1.89
N CYS A 267 -5.53 13.09 -0.79
CA CYS A 267 -6.98 13.28 -0.83
C CYS A 267 -7.32 14.72 -1.22
N TRP A 268 -6.60 15.70 -0.68
CA TRP A 268 -6.75 17.10 -1.04
C TRP A 268 -6.54 17.32 -2.54
N VAL A 269 -5.42 16.85 -3.10
CA VAL A 269 -5.11 16.98 -4.53
C VAL A 269 -6.21 16.38 -5.40
N LYS A 270 -6.74 15.20 -5.04
CA LYS A 270 -7.85 14.56 -5.78
C LYS A 270 -9.16 15.34 -5.64
N TYR A 271 -9.40 15.97 -4.51
CA TYR A 271 -10.61 16.74 -4.22
C TYR A 271 -10.60 18.11 -4.91
N SER A 272 -9.50 18.83 -4.77
CA SER A 272 -9.31 20.19 -5.30
C SER A 272 -9.31 20.23 -6.82
N ALA A 273 -8.81 19.18 -7.48
CA ALA A 273 -8.81 19.05 -8.94
C ALA A 273 -10.22 19.03 -9.56
N ARG A 274 -11.27 18.81 -8.77
CA ARG A 274 -12.67 18.85 -9.25
C ARG A 274 -13.26 20.26 -9.28
N SER A 275 -12.63 21.21 -8.60
CA SER A 275 -13.06 22.61 -8.58
C SER A 275 -12.28 23.39 -9.64
N GLU A 276 -12.94 24.31 -10.35
CA GLU A 276 -12.29 25.26 -11.26
C GLU A 276 -11.73 26.48 -10.51
N GLY A 277 -12.31 26.84 -9.35
CA GLY A 277 -11.88 27.96 -8.52
C GLY A 277 -10.67 27.63 -7.64
N ASP A 278 -9.99 28.67 -7.16
CA ASP A 278 -8.89 28.55 -6.20
C ASP A 278 -9.40 28.36 -4.76
N ASP A 279 -10.47 29.07 -4.40
CA ASP A 279 -11.13 28.91 -3.11
C ASP A 279 -11.98 27.65 -3.05
N ILE A 280 -11.63 26.75 -2.13
CA ILE A 280 -12.33 25.51 -1.87
C ILE A 280 -12.85 25.52 -0.44
N SER A 281 -14.15 25.26 -0.28
CA SER A 281 -14.75 25.13 1.05
C SER A 281 -14.22 23.89 1.78
N CYS A 282 -14.09 24.03 3.09
CA CYS A 282 -13.69 22.93 3.95
C CYS A 282 -14.60 21.71 3.74
N PRO A 283 -14.05 20.53 3.43
CA PRO A 283 -14.84 19.29 3.39
C PRO A 283 -15.58 18.98 4.70
N GLY A 284 -15.09 19.53 5.81
CA GLY A 284 -15.76 19.53 7.12
C GLY A 284 -17.10 20.23 7.16
N ARG A 285 -17.44 21.08 6.18
CA ARG A 285 -18.72 21.80 6.12
C ARG A 285 -19.93 20.88 6.28
N GLY A 286 -19.92 19.73 5.61
CA GLY A 286 -21.06 18.80 5.63
C GLY A 286 -21.28 18.10 6.97
N ILE A 287 -20.27 18.06 7.84
CA ILE A 287 -20.32 17.35 9.14
C ILE A 287 -20.39 18.35 10.31
N THR A 288 -19.59 19.40 10.24
CA THR A 288 -19.37 20.35 11.34
C THR A 288 -19.97 21.73 11.10
N GLY A 289 -20.53 21.98 9.91
CA GLY A 289 -20.99 23.32 9.52
C GLY A 289 -19.86 24.33 9.30
N CYS A 290 -18.63 23.85 9.10
CA CYS A 290 -17.46 24.71 8.88
C CYS A 290 -17.58 25.55 7.60
N ASP A 291 -17.25 26.84 7.71
CA ASP A 291 -17.25 27.80 6.60
C ASP A 291 -15.86 28.24 6.16
N GLN A 292 -14.82 27.60 6.69
CA GLN A 292 -13.44 27.88 6.29
C GLN A 292 -13.24 27.59 4.81
N MET A 293 -12.53 28.49 4.14
CA MET A 293 -12.06 28.31 2.77
C MET A 293 -10.55 28.00 2.78
N PHE A 294 -10.12 27.23 1.81
CA PHE A 294 -8.72 26.94 1.51
C PHE A 294 -8.41 27.40 0.09
N SER A 295 -7.34 28.15 -0.10
CA SER A 295 -6.76 28.40 -1.43
C SER A 295 -5.96 27.18 -1.88
N LYS A 296 -5.99 26.82 -3.17
CA LYS A 296 -5.16 25.72 -3.68
C LYS A 296 -3.69 26.09 -3.65
N SER A 297 -3.35 27.31 -4.05
CA SER A 297 -1.95 27.76 -4.07
C SER A 297 -1.32 27.73 -2.68
N ASP A 298 -2.04 28.19 -1.65
CA ASP A 298 -1.52 28.21 -0.28
C ASP A 298 -1.23 26.79 0.24
N VAL A 299 -2.08 25.83 -0.12
CA VAL A 299 -1.89 24.43 0.27
C VAL A 299 -0.76 23.79 -0.53
N GLU A 300 -0.55 24.15 -1.79
CA GLU A 300 0.56 23.64 -2.61
C GLU A 300 1.93 24.17 -2.13
N GLU A 301 2.00 25.43 -1.71
CA GLU A 301 3.21 26.02 -1.11
C GLU A 301 3.61 25.35 0.21
N CYS A 302 2.64 24.93 1.03
CA CYS A 302 2.90 24.20 2.29
C CYS A 302 3.62 22.85 2.09
N PHE A 303 3.64 22.31 0.87
CA PHE A 303 4.20 20.99 0.57
C PHE A 303 5.31 20.99 -0.50
N SER A 304 5.80 22.18 -0.88
CA SER A 304 6.91 22.38 -1.83
C SER A 304 8.25 22.44 -1.10
#